data_AF-A0A2N9LHV3-F1
#
_entry.id   AF-A0A2N9LHV3-F1
#
_cell.length_a   1.000
_cell.length_b   1.000
_cell.length_c   1.000
_cell.angle_alpha   90.00
_cell.angle_beta   90.00
_cell.angle_gamma   90.00
#
_symmetry.space_group_name_H-M   'P 1'
#
loop_
_entity.id
_entity.type
_entity.pdbx_description
1 polymer ?
#
loop_
_entity_poly.entity_id
_entity_poly.type
_entity_poly.pdbx_seq_one_letter_code
_entity_poly.pdbx_strand_id
1 'polypeptide(L)'
;MPIQELVDEYRKKTDEELLRLARDREQLTPEAISALTDELTRRKLAAERFKAFSKEEERQGRKEAFRSKRQRARAAGRWWSRIQLVAAYAIGFLVYHLIPFKIPSAWEDAAVVTFLCTVAIGFMFQEFWKRLSFWVSLAIAALAQLWVIKTLNPRANWHYKNASILTGFAVGLLVWGAMFLLLRRVSQDSDTRPDFRHESQREP
;
A
#
# COMPACT_ATOMS: atom_id res chain seq x y z
N MET A 1 -3.56 -22.69 -43.70
CA MET A 1 -4.56 -23.66 -43.21
C MET A 1 -5.81 -23.49 -44.06
N PRO A 2 -6.41 -24.54 -44.61
CA PRO A 2 -7.63 -24.41 -45.40
C PRO A 2 -8.81 -23.92 -44.54
N ILE A 3 -9.64 -23.04 -45.10
CA ILE A 3 -10.79 -22.43 -44.41
C ILE A 3 -11.75 -23.49 -43.85
N GLN A 4 -11.90 -24.62 -44.55
CA GLN A 4 -12.75 -25.73 -44.13
C GLN A 4 -12.34 -26.32 -42.77
N GLU A 5 -11.02 -26.48 -42.52
CA GLU A 5 -10.51 -27.00 -41.26
C GLU A 5 -10.76 -26.02 -40.10
N LEU A 6 -10.64 -24.72 -40.35
CA LEU A 6 -10.92 -23.67 -39.36
C LEU A 6 -12.40 -23.65 -38.97
N VAL A 7 -13.31 -23.84 -39.92
CA VAL A 7 -14.75 -23.94 -39.66
C VAL A 7 -15.06 -25.17 -38.81
N ASP A 8 -14.47 -26.33 -39.14
CA ASP A 8 -14.67 -27.55 -38.35
C ASP A 8 -14.09 -27.44 -36.93
N GLU A 9 -12.97 -26.72 -36.78
CA GLU A 9 -12.40 -26.44 -35.46
C GLU A 9 -13.30 -25.51 -34.64
N TYR A 10 -13.76 -24.39 -35.22
CA TYR A 10 -14.64 -23.45 -34.54
C TYR A 10 -16.02 -24.02 -34.23
N ARG A 11 -16.49 -24.97 -35.03
CA ARG A 11 -17.73 -25.69 -34.75
C ARG A 11 -17.66 -26.51 -33.46
N LYS A 12 -16.48 -27.02 -33.10
CA LYS A 12 -16.27 -27.78 -31.85
C LYS A 12 -16.11 -26.87 -30.62
N LYS A 13 -15.82 -25.58 -30.81
CA LYS A 13 -15.67 -24.62 -29.72
C LYS A 13 -17.01 -24.17 -29.14
N THR A 14 -16.99 -23.83 -27.87
CA THR A 14 -18.13 -23.26 -27.14
C THR A 14 -18.37 -21.80 -27.52
N ASP A 15 -19.56 -21.28 -27.24
CA ASP A 15 -19.89 -19.88 -27.53
C ASP A 15 -18.95 -18.90 -26.81
N GLU A 16 -18.54 -19.21 -25.58
CA GLU A 16 -17.60 -18.38 -24.82
C GLU A 16 -16.20 -18.37 -25.45
N GLU A 17 -15.73 -19.51 -25.94
CA GLU A 17 -14.45 -19.61 -26.66
C GLU A 17 -14.47 -18.85 -27.99
N LEU A 18 -15.59 -18.90 -28.73
CA LEU A 18 -15.78 -18.12 -29.95
C LEU A 18 -15.82 -16.62 -29.66
N LEU A 19 -16.44 -16.20 -28.55
CA LEU A 19 -16.46 -14.81 -28.11
C LEU A 19 -15.08 -14.33 -27.64
N ARG A 20 -14.28 -15.17 -26.99
CA ARG A 20 -12.87 -14.88 -26.69
C ARG A 20 -12.02 -14.71 -27.96
N LEU A 21 -12.14 -15.63 -28.91
CA LEU A 21 -11.48 -15.52 -30.22
C LEU A 21 -11.90 -14.26 -30.98
N ALA A 22 -13.17 -13.88 -30.88
CA ALA A 22 -13.68 -12.65 -31.48
C ALA A 22 -13.09 -11.39 -30.85
N ARG A 23 -12.75 -11.45 -29.56
CA ARG A 23 -12.11 -10.36 -28.81
C ARG A 23 -10.68 -10.14 -29.27
N ASP A 24 -9.95 -11.24 -29.49
CA ASP A 24 -8.53 -11.22 -29.86
C ASP A 24 -8.35 -11.33 -31.40
N ARG A 25 -9.30 -10.77 -32.17
CA ARG A 25 -9.35 -10.84 -33.64
C ARG A 25 -8.11 -10.32 -34.35
N GLU A 26 -7.39 -9.38 -33.74
CA GLU A 26 -6.15 -8.80 -34.27
C GLU A 26 -5.01 -9.83 -34.34
N GLN A 27 -5.09 -10.93 -33.60
CA GLN A 27 -4.11 -12.01 -33.60
C GLN A 27 -4.44 -13.13 -34.60
N LEU A 28 -5.59 -13.06 -35.29
CA LEU A 28 -6.06 -14.09 -36.21
C LEU A 28 -5.70 -13.76 -37.67
N THR A 29 -5.49 -14.79 -38.47
CA THR A 29 -5.30 -14.61 -39.92
C THR A 29 -6.62 -14.18 -40.60
N PRO A 30 -6.58 -13.53 -41.77
CA PRO A 30 -7.78 -13.10 -42.48
C PRO A 30 -8.77 -14.25 -42.75
N GLU A 31 -8.25 -15.43 -43.08
CA GLU A 31 -9.03 -16.65 -43.32
C GLU A 31 -9.74 -17.12 -42.05
N ALA A 32 -9.05 -17.04 -40.90
CA ALA A 32 -9.60 -17.36 -39.60
C ALA A 32 -10.67 -16.35 -39.14
N ILE A 33 -10.52 -15.07 -39.46
CA ILE A 33 -11.53 -14.05 -39.18
C ILE A 33 -12.80 -14.30 -39.98
N SER A 34 -12.68 -14.68 -41.26
CA SER A 34 -13.83 -15.01 -42.10
C SER A 34 -14.61 -16.21 -41.53
N ALA A 35 -13.92 -17.32 -41.28
CA ALA A 35 -14.52 -18.53 -40.72
C ALA A 35 -15.18 -18.28 -39.35
N LEU A 36 -14.53 -17.46 -38.50
CA LEU A 36 -15.07 -17.07 -37.20
C LEU A 36 -16.32 -16.19 -37.34
N THR A 37 -16.37 -15.26 -38.30
CA THR A 37 -17.53 -14.39 -38.55
C THR A 37 -18.74 -15.20 -39.00
N ASP A 38 -18.52 -16.19 -39.86
CA ASP A 38 -19.59 -17.08 -40.34
C ASP A 38 -20.18 -17.90 -39.18
N GLU A 39 -19.35 -18.46 -38.30
CA GLU A 39 -19.83 -19.21 -37.13
C GLU A 39 -20.53 -18.33 -36.08
N LEU A 40 -20.02 -17.12 -35.81
CA LEU A 40 -20.69 -16.17 -34.93
C LEU A 40 -22.08 -15.79 -35.47
N THR A 41 -22.18 -15.58 -36.78
CA THR A 41 -23.43 -15.26 -37.47
C THR A 41 -24.40 -16.44 -37.45
N ARG A 42 -23.91 -17.64 -37.75
CA ARG A 42 -24.68 -18.90 -37.71
C ARG A 42 -25.28 -19.15 -36.34
N ARG A 43 -24.53 -18.91 -35.26
CA ARG A 43 -24.99 -19.08 -33.87
C ARG A 43 -25.75 -17.88 -33.32
N LYS A 44 -25.99 -16.84 -34.13
CA LYS A 44 -26.64 -15.58 -33.73
C LYS A 44 -26.00 -14.97 -32.48
N LEU A 45 -24.67 -15.08 -32.37
CA LEU A 45 -23.88 -14.42 -31.34
C LEU A 45 -23.75 -12.94 -31.74
N ALA A 46 -24.85 -12.21 -31.55
CA ALA A 46 -24.98 -10.81 -31.95
C ALA A 46 -23.92 -9.93 -31.29
N ALA A 47 -23.61 -8.79 -31.94
CA ALA A 47 -22.67 -7.80 -31.45
C ALA A 47 -22.96 -7.34 -30.01
N GLU A 48 -24.22 -7.37 -29.57
CA GLU A 48 -24.62 -7.06 -28.20
C GLU A 48 -24.11 -8.09 -27.18
N ARG A 49 -24.21 -9.39 -27.50
CA ARG A 49 -23.72 -10.48 -26.63
C ARG A 49 -22.20 -10.44 -26.52
N PHE A 50 -21.52 -10.09 -27.60
CA PHE A 50 -20.08 -9.86 -27.61
C PHE A 50 -19.65 -8.64 -26.77
N LYS A 51 -20.36 -7.51 -26.88
CA LYS A 51 -20.12 -6.33 -26.03
C LYS A 51 -20.35 -6.64 -24.55
N ALA A 52 -21.39 -7.40 -24.22
CA ALA A 52 -21.68 -7.81 -22.85
C ALA A 52 -20.57 -8.72 -22.29
N PHE A 53 -20.13 -9.71 -23.08
CA PHE A 53 -19.05 -10.63 -22.70
C PHE A 53 -17.73 -9.89 -22.47
N SER A 54 -17.33 -9.03 -23.41
CA SER A 54 -16.10 -8.24 -23.30
C SER A 54 -16.07 -7.37 -22.04
N LYS A 55 -17.21 -6.73 -21.72
CA LYS A 55 -17.36 -5.90 -20.52
C LYS A 55 -17.28 -6.70 -19.22
N GLU A 56 -17.79 -7.93 -19.19
CA GLU A 56 -17.73 -8.79 -18.01
C GLU A 56 -16.33 -9.37 -17.80
N GLU A 57 -15.65 -9.82 -18.86
CA GLU A 57 -14.24 -10.24 -18.75
C GLU A 57 -13.34 -9.10 -18.31
N GLU A 58 -13.54 -7.88 -18.82
CA GLU A 58 -12.75 -6.72 -18.40
C GLU A 58 -12.98 -6.40 -16.91
N ARG A 59 -14.22 -6.54 -16.43
CA ARG A 59 -14.56 -6.41 -15.01
C ARG A 59 -13.90 -7.50 -14.17
N GLN A 60 -13.90 -8.74 -14.63
CA GLN A 60 -13.25 -9.85 -13.94
C GLN A 60 -11.72 -9.66 -13.90
N GLY A 61 -11.09 -9.32 -15.02
CA GLY A 61 -9.66 -9.03 -15.11
C GLY A 61 -9.26 -7.87 -14.20
N ARG A 62 -10.05 -6.80 -14.12
CA ARG A 62 -9.82 -5.73 -13.13
C ARG A 62 -9.93 -6.25 -11.70
N LYS A 63 -10.98 -7.02 -11.37
CA LYS A 63 -11.16 -7.59 -10.02
C LYS A 63 -9.98 -8.49 -9.63
N GLU A 64 -9.47 -9.30 -10.56
CA GLU A 64 -8.32 -10.16 -10.36
C GLU A 64 -7.02 -9.36 -10.19
N ALA A 65 -6.80 -8.33 -11.01
CA ALA A 65 -5.67 -7.42 -10.86
C ALA A 65 -5.69 -6.67 -9.52
N PHE A 66 -6.87 -6.25 -9.05
CA PHE A 66 -7.02 -5.65 -7.72
C PHE A 66 -6.75 -6.66 -6.60
N ARG A 67 -7.19 -7.91 -6.75
CA ARG A 67 -6.90 -8.98 -5.78
C ARG A 67 -5.41 -9.30 -5.72
N SER A 68 -4.74 -9.38 -6.86
CA SER A 68 -3.30 -9.65 -6.92
C SER A 68 -2.47 -8.50 -6.34
N LYS A 69 -2.82 -7.24 -6.65
CA LYS A 69 -2.21 -6.05 -6.02
C LYS A 69 -2.40 -6.05 -4.51
N ARG A 70 -3.61 -6.36 -4.02
CA ARG A 70 -3.90 -6.43 -2.58
C ARG A 70 -3.11 -7.54 -1.87
N GLN A 71 -2.92 -8.68 -2.54
CA GLN A 71 -2.08 -9.77 -2.01
C GLN A 71 -0.60 -9.37 -1.94
N ARG A 72 -0.08 -8.71 -2.98
CA ARG A 72 1.30 -8.19 -3.00
C ARG A 72 1.53 -7.13 -1.92
N ALA A 73 0.58 -6.19 -1.73
CA ALA A 73 0.66 -5.19 -0.67
C ALA A 73 0.69 -5.82 0.74
N ARG A 74 -0.08 -6.90 0.97
CA ARG A 74 -0.04 -7.65 2.24
C ARG A 74 1.25 -8.42 2.44
N ALA A 75 1.85 -8.93 1.37
CA ALA A 75 3.15 -9.60 1.42
C ALA A 75 4.27 -8.60 1.72
N ALA A 76 4.25 -7.43 1.06
CA ALA A 76 5.19 -6.35 1.30
C ALA A 76 5.11 -5.84 2.75
N GLY A 77 3.91 -5.63 3.29
CA GLY A 77 3.73 -5.20 4.68
C GLY A 77 4.33 -6.15 5.72
N ARG A 78 4.26 -7.48 5.49
CA ARG A 78 4.90 -8.47 6.37
C ARG A 78 6.41 -8.49 6.24
N TRP A 79 6.96 -8.21 5.05
CA TRP A 79 8.40 -8.14 4.85
C TRP A 79 9.01 -6.90 5.52
N TRP A 80 8.33 -5.74 5.42
CA TRP A 80 8.73 -4.52 6.11
C TRP A 80 8.80 -4.67 7.64
N SER A 81 7.89 -5.44 8.26
CA SER A 81 7.97 -5.66 9.71
C SER A 81 9.19 -6.50 10.12
N ARG A 82 9.62 -7.45 9.28
CA ARG A 82 10.84 -8.24 9.51
C ARG A 82 12.10 -7.39 9.36
N ILE A 83 12.14 -6.51 8.35
CA ILE A 83 13.24 -5.57 8.16
C ILE A 83 13.36 -4.61 9.35
N GLN A 84 12.24 -4.08 9.84
CA GLN A 84 12.23 -3.22 11.03
C GLN A 84 12.81 -3.92 12.26
N LEU A 85 12.48 -5.20 12.47
CA LEU A 85 13.00 -5.97 13.60
C LEU A 85 14.51 -6.20 13.49
N VAL A 86 15.01 -6.56 12.31
CA VAL A 86 16.45 -6.73 12.06
C VAL A 86 17.19 -5.41 12.23
N ALA A 87 16.65 -4.31 11.71
CA ALA A 87 17.24 -2.98 11.85
C ALA A 87 17.30 -2.52 13.32
N ALA A 88 16.22 -2.73 14.09
CA ALA A 88 16.20 -2.41 15.52
C ALA A 88 17.26 -3.22 16.30
N TYR A 89 17.42 -4.50 15.97
CA TYR A 89 18.43 -5.37 16.58
C TYR A 89 19.86 -4.90 16.24
N ALA A 90 20.11 -4.56 14.96
CA ALA A 90 21.40 -4.06 14.51
C ALA A 90 21.78 -2.72 15.18
N ILE A 91 20.82 -1.81 15.33
CA ILE A 91 21.02 -0.53 16.04
C ILE A 91 21.31 -0.79 17.52
N GLY A 92 20.54 -1.66 18.17
CA GLY A 92 20.76 -2.09 19.54
C GLY A 92 22.17 -2.64 19.79
N PHE A 93 22.60 -3.52 18.89
CA PHE A 93 23.91 -4.14 18.91
C PHE A 93 25.04 -3.12 18.68
N LEU A 94 24.86 -2.19 17.75
CA LEU A 94 25.81 -1.08 17.51
C LEU A 94 25.94 -0.18 18.74
N VAL A 95 24.82 0.19 19.36
CA VAL A 95 24.82 1.02 20.58
C VAL A 95 25.53 0.29 21.73
N TYR A 96 25.27 -1.00 21.91
CA TYR A 96 25.96 -1.81 22.91
C TYR A 96 27.49 -1.82 22.71
N HIS A 97 27.96 -1.96 21.46
CA HIS A 97 29.40 -1.95 21.17
C HIS A 97 30.06 -0.58 21.20
N LEU A 98 29.32 0.49 20.87
CA LEU A 98 29.86 1.85 20.85
C LEU A 98 29.93 2.49 22.23
N ILE A 99 29.17 1.99 23.21
CA ILE A 99 29.23 2.50 24.58
C ILE A 99 30.47 1.88 25.27
N PRO A 100 31.46 2.69 25.70
CA PRO A 100 32.67 2.22 26.35
C PRO A 100 32.45 1.89 27.84
N PHE A 101 31.34 1.22 28.17
CA PHE A 101 31.09 0.72 29.52
C PHE A 101 31.63 -0.71 29.63
N LYS A 102 32.71 -0.90 30.41
CA LYS A 102 33.13 -2.24 30.83
C LYS A 102 32.11 -2.77 31.84
N ILE A 103 31.08 -3.45 31.34
CA ILE A 103 30.14 -4.17 32.18
C ILE A 103 30.89 -5.36 32.82
N PRO A 104 30.83 -5.58 34.14
CA PRO A 104 31.46 -6.75 34.75
C PRO A 104 30.82 -8.03 34.20
N SER A 105 31.62 -9.05 33.86
CA SER A 105 31.13 -10.25 33.14
C SER A 105 29.98 -10.99 33.84
N ALA A 106 29.89 -10.87 35.17
CA ALA A 106 28.77 -11.42 35.96
C ALA A 106 27.39 -10.82 35.60
N TRP A 107 27.35 -9.69 34.90
CA TRP A 107 26.12 -8.99 34.51
C TRP A 107 25.85 -9.04 33.00
N GLU A 108 26.72 -9.67 32.20
CA GLU A 108 26.56 -9.74 30.75
C GLU A 108 25.28 -10.49 30.36
N ASP A 109 25.03 -11.65 30.96
CA ASP A 109 23.82 -12.45 30.69
C ASP A 109 22.55 -11.69 31.08
N ALA A 110 22.56 -11.02 32.23
CA ALA A 110 21.43 -10.23 32.71
C ALA A 110 21.16 -9.01 31.82
N ALA A 111 22.22 -8.34 31.33
CA ALA A 111 22.11 -7.21 30.42
C ALA A 111 21.54 -7.63 29.07
N VAL A 112 21.99 -8.77 28.50
CA VAL A 112 21.48 -9.30 27.24
C VAL A 112 20.01 -9.70 27.37
N VAL A 113 19.63 -10.40 28.45
CA VAL A 113 18.23 -10.78 28.68
C VAL A 113 17.33 -9.55 28.86
N THR A 114 17.80 -8.53 29.59
CA THR A 114 17.03 -7.29 29.76
C THR A 114 16.89 -6.52 28.44
N PHE A 115 17.94 -6.51 27.61
CA PHE A 115 17.91 -5.91 26.29
C PHE A 115 16.91 -6.63 25.36
N LEU A 116 16.93 -7.97 25.35
CA LEU A 116 15.98 -8.77 24.59
C LEU A 116 14.53 -8.55 25.04
N CYS A 117 14.29 -8.52 26.36
CA CYS A 117 12.97 -8.23 26.92
C CYS A 117 12.47 -6.82 26.55
N THR A 118 13.33 -5.81 26.60
CA THR A 118 12.95 -4.44 26.23
C THR A 118 12.66 -4.28 24.74
N VAL A 119 13.41 -4.96 23.87
CA VAL A 119 13.11 -5.02 22.42
C VAL A 119 11.79 -5.76 22.17
N ALA A 120 11.55 -6.89 22.84
CA ALA A 120 10.30 -7.64 22.71
C ALA A 120 9.08 -6.84 23.19
N ILE A 121 9.19 -6.15 24.33
CA ILE A 121 8.17 -5.24 24.85
C ILE A 121 7.97 -4.07 23.88
N GLY A 122 9.05 -3.46 23.38
CA GLY A 122 8.96 -2.37 22.40
C GLY A 122 8.22 -2.78 21.12
N PHE A 123 8.43 -4.02 20.66
CA PHE A 123 7.76 -4.58 19.49
C PHE A 123 6.28 -4.90 19.77
N MET A 124 5.97 -5.48 20.93
CA MET A 124 4.59 -5.73 21.39
C MET A 124 3.79 -4.43 21.54
N PHE A 125 4.47 -3.36 21.98
CA PHE A 125 3.87 -2.04 22.14
C PHE A 125 3.99 -1.17 20.89
N GLN A 126 4.53 -1.62 19.76
CA GLN A 126 4.73 -0.76 18.57
C GLN A 126 3.42 -0.15 18.05
N GLU A 127 2.33 -0.92 18.06
CA GLU A 127 0.98 -0.43 17.72
C GLU A 127 0.43 0.53 18.78
N PHE A 128 0.82 0.33 20.05
CA PHE A 128 0.49 1.25 21.14
C PHE A 128 1.28 2.55 21.02
N TRP A 129 2.57 2.52 20.64
CA TRP A 129 3.42 3.68 20.41
C TRP A 129 2.93 4.54 19.25
N LYS A 130 2.34 3.97 18.20
CA LYS A 130 1.68 4.77 17.14
C LYS A 130 0.47 5.54 17.66
N ARG A 131 -0.28 4.97 18.61
CA ARG A 131 -1.39 5.65 19.28
C ARG A 131 -0.88 6.64 20.33
N LEU A 132 0.17 6.27 21.06
CA LEU A 132 0.78 7.08 22.11
C LEU A 132 1.52 8.29 21.53
N SER A 133 2.17 8.17 20.38
CA SER A 133 2.86 9.29 19.72
C SER A 133 1.88 10.38 19.33
N PHE A 134 0.66 10.01 18.92
CA PHE A 134 -0.44 10.96 18.74
C PHE A 134 -0.76 11.69 20.05
N TRP A 135 -0.98 10.96 21.14
CA TRP A 135 -1.29 11.56 22.45
C TRP A 135 -0.15 12.40 23.03
N VAL A 136 1.10 11.97 22.86
CA VAL A 136 2.30 12.70 23.30
C VAL A 136 2.46 13.97 22.47
N SER A 137 2.27 13.91 21.14
CA SER A 137 2.29 15.11 20.31
C SER A 137 1.17 16.09 20.69
N LEU A 138 -0.01 15.59 21.04
CA LEU A 138 -1.14 16.38 21.50
C LEU A 138 -0.84 17.04 22.87
N ALA A 139 -0.23 16.30 23.79
CA ALA A 139 0.17 16.80 25.10
C ALA A 139 1.27 17.87 24.98
N ILE A 140 2.28 17.65 24.14
CA ILE A 140 3.34 18.64 23.88
C ILE A 140 2.77 19.90 23.24
N ALA A 141 1.87 19.77 22.26
CA ALA A 141 1.21 20.91 21.63
C ALA A 141 0.37 21.70 22.65
N ALA A 142 -0.36 21.03 23.54
CA ALA A 142 -1.12 21.67 24.61
C ALA A 142 -0.22 22.40 25.62
N LEU A 143 0.91 21.80 26.00
CA LEU A 143 1.89 22.44 26.88
C LEU A 143 2.55 23.66 26.23
N ALA A 144 2.89 23.59 24.94
CA ALA A 144 3.42 24.72 24.19
C ALA A 144 2.40 25.88 24.15
N GLN A 145 1.12 25.59 23.96
CA GLN A 145 0.06 26.60 23.97
C GLN A 145 -0.11 27.25 25.35
N LEU A 146 -0.10 26.46 26.43
CA LEU A 146 -0.15 26.99 27.79
C LEU A 146 1.07 27.87 28.10
N TRP A 147 2.25 27.48 27.61
CA TRP A 147 3.46 28.27 27.76
C TRP A 147 3.34 29.62 27.05
N VAL A 148 2.90 29.63 25.78
CA VAL A 148 2.67 30.85 24.99
C VAL A 148 1.65 31.79 25.65
N ILE A 149 0.53 31.27 26.17
CA ILE A 149 -0.47 32.09 26.86
C ILE A 149 0.13 32.71 28.14
N LYS A 150 0.94 31.96 28.87
CA LYS A 150 1.59 32.44 30.11
C LYS A 150 2.65 33.50 29.81
N THR A 151 3.43 33.36 28.74
CA THR A 151 4.46 34.34 28.38
C THR A 151 3.90 35.60 27.75
N LEU A 152 2.88 35.51 26.88
CA LEU A 152 2.32 36.68 26.21
C LEU A 152 1.30 37.48 27.02
N ASN A 153 0.75 36.94 28.11
CA ASN A 153 -0.32 37.64 28.83
C ASN A 153 -0.30 37.43 30.36
N PRO A 154 0.70 37.96 31.07
CA PRO A 154 0.80 37.82 32.53
C PRO A 154 -0.33 38.54 33.31
N ARG A 155 -1.20 39.32 32.65
CA ARG A 155 -2.29 40.10 33.27
C ARG A 155 -3.70 39.86 32.67
N ALA A 156 -3.89 38.83 31.84
CA ALA A 156 -5.19 38.60 31.21
C ALA A 156 -6.29 38.19 32.22
N ASN A 157 -7.30 39.06 32.36
CA ASN A 157 -8.51 38.80 33.15
C ASN A 157 -9.25 37.53 32.69
N TRP A 158 -9.79 36.80 33.67
CA TRP A 158 -10.24 35.42 33.63
C TRP A 158 -11.29 35.08 32.54
N HIS A 159 -12.00 36.08 32.01
CA HIS A 159 -13.11 35.87 31.05
C HIS A 159 -12.70 35.54 29.60
N TYR A 160 -11.43 35.67 29.22
CA TYR A 160 -10.96 35.28 27.88
C TYR A 160 -10.31 33.87 27.80
N LYS A 161 -10.23 33.14 28.93
CA LYS A 161 -9.53 31.83 28.97
C LYS A 161 -10.17 30.76 28.09
N ASN A 162 -11.48 30.77 27.89
CA ASN A 162 -12.15 29.67 27.16
C ASN A 162 -12.05 29.85 25.64
N ALA A 163 -12.00 31.09 25.14
CA ALA A 163 -11.94 31.37 23.71
C ALA A 163 -10.55 31.07 23.12
N SER A 164 -9.47 31.35 23.85
CA SER A 164 -8.09 31.11 23.40
C SER A 164 -7.72 29.63 23.38
N ILE A 165 -8.22 28.84 24.34
CA ILE A 165 -8.03 27.39 24.37
C ILE A 165 -8.70 26.73 23.16
N LEU A 166 -9.93 27.15 22.82
CA LEU A 166 -10.65 26.60 21.68
C LEU A 166 -9.98 26.94 20.34
N THR A 167 -9.47 28.17 20.19
CA THR A 167 -8.74 28.59 18.98
C THR A 167 -7.41 27.86 18.84
N GLY A 168 -6.66 27.68 19.93
CA GLY A 168 -5.43 26.88 19.92
C GLY A 168 -5.67 25.44 19.49
N PHE A 169 -6.73 24.81 20.01
CA PHE A 169 -7.08 23.44 19.64
C PHE A 169 -7.50 23.32 18.17
N ALA A 170 -8.29 24.27 17.67
CA ALA A 170 -8.72 24.33 16.28
C ALA A 170 -7.52 24.47 15.33
N VAL A 171 -6.57 25.37 15.62
CA VAL A 171 -5.37 25.56 14.80
C VAL A 171 -4.46 24.31 14.84
N GLY A 172 -4.31 23.69 16.02
CA GLY A 172 -3.52 22.46 16.17
C GLY A 172 -4.08 21.29 15.35
N LEU A 173 -5.40 21.10 15.37
CA LEU A 173 -6.08 20.10 14.53
C LEU A 173 -5.94 20.40 13.03
N LEU A 174 -5.98 21.67 12.64
CA LEU A 174 -5.84 22.09 11.24
C LEU A 174 -4.44 21.83 10.71
N VAL A 175 -3.40 22.18 11.48
CA VAL A 175 -1.99 21.93 11.13
C VAL A 175 -1.69 20.43 11.09
N TRP A 176 -2.16 19.69 12.09
CA TRP A 176 -1.98 18.23 12.13
C TRP A 176 -2.70 17.52 10.97
N GLY A 177 -3.93 17.92 10.67
CA GLY A 177 -4.69 17.41 9.53
C GLY A 177 -4.00 17.70 8.19
N ALA A 178 -3.46 18.91 8.01
CA ALA A 178 -2.69 19.28 6.82
C ALA A 178 -1.39 18.45 6.69
N MET A 179 -0.63 18.29 7.77
CA MET A 179 0.58 17.48 7.79
C MET A 179 0.28 16.00 7.47
N PHE A 180 -0.80 15.46 8.04
CA PHE A 180 -1.23 14.08 7.79
C PHE A 180 -1.63 13.86 6.32
N LEU A 181 -2.34 14.83 5.72
CA LEU A 181 -2.69 14.78 4.30
C LEU A 181 -1.46 14.86 3.39
N LEU A 182 -0.46 15.68 3.73
CA LEU A 182 0.80 15.76 3.00
C LEU A 182 1.60 14.46 3.08
N LEU A 183 1.73 13.88 4.28
CA LEU A 183 2.40 12.59 4.47
C LEU A 183 1.69 11.48 3.69
N ARG A 184 0.35 11.48 3.69
CA ARG A 184 -0.43 10.52 2.90
C ARG A 184 -0.20 10.69 1.39
N ARG A 185 -0.11 11.94 0.91
CA ARG A 185 0.13 12.23 -0.51
C ARG A 185 1.54 11.81 -0.95
N VAL A 186 2.56 12.10 -0.15
CA VAL A 186 3.94 11.68 -0.41
C VAL A 186 4.08 10.16 -0.42
N SER A 187 3.40 9.48 0.51
CA SER A 187 3.38 8.02 0.58
C SER A 187 2.67 7.38 -0.63
N GLN A 188 1.66 8.04 -1.20
CA GLN A 188 1.04 7.59 -2.46
C GLN A 188 1.94 7.80 -3.67
N ASP A 189 2.72 8.88 -3.72
CA ASP A 189 3.59 9.21 -4.85
C ASP A 189 4.80 8.27 -4.98
N SER A 190 5.25 7.71 -3.84
CA SER A 190 6.30 6.69 -3.84
C SER A 190 5.89 5.36 -4.47
N ASP A 191 4.58 5.04 -4.49
CA ASP A 191 4.04 3.81 -5.09
C ASP A 191 3.85 3.93 -6.61
N THR A 192 3.91 5.15 -7.16
CA THR A 192 3.77 5.43 -8.60
C THR A 192 5.08 5.51 -9.35
N ARG A 193 6.24 5.27 -8.73
CA ARG A 193 7.52 5.20 -9.44
C ARG A 193 7.56 3.88 -10.24
N PRO A 194 7.44 3.90 -11.58
CA PRO A 194 7.50 2.68 -12.36
C PRO A 194 8.89 2.07 -12.21
N ASP A 195 8.90 0.78 -11.87
CA ASP A 195 10.09 -0.03 -11.67
C ASP A 195 10.80 -0.20 -13.03
N PHE A 196 11.71 0.72 -13.35
CA PHE A 196 12.51 0.74 -14.59
C PHE A 196 13.54 -0.41 -14.69
N ARG A 197 13.40 -1.49 -13.91
CA ARG A 197 14.44 -2.51 -13.76
C ARG A 197 14.35 -3.69 -14.74
N HIS A 198 13.53 -3.65 -15.79
CA HIS A 198 13.35 -4.81 -16.68
C HIS A 198 13.76 -4.66 -18.15
N GLU A 199 14.34 -3.53 -18.59
CA GLU A 199 14.71 -3.36 -20.02
C GLU A 199 16.16 -3.72 -20.40
N SER A 200 17.05 -4.06 -19.46
CA SER A 200 18.47 -4.30 -19.78
C SER A 200 18.82 -5.74 -20.22
N GLN A 201 17.85 -6.62 -20.53
CA GLN A 201 18.15 -8.03 -20.85
C GLN A 201 17.62 -8.54 -22.20
N ARG A 202 17.32 -7.66 -23.14
CA ARG A 202 17.11 -8.06 -24.54
C ARG A 202 17.87 -7.16 -25.47
N GLU A 203 19.12 -7.51 -25.75
CA GLU A 203 19.65 -7.33 -27.09
C GLU A 203 20.30 -8.64 -27.56
N PRO A 204 20.17 -8.96 -28.86
CA PRO A 204 20.39 -10.29 -29.44
C PRO A 204 21.85 -10.71 -29.56
#